data_AF-A0A673KLB3-F1
#
_entry.id   AF-A0A673KLB3-F1
#
_cell.length_a   1.000
_cell.length_b   1.000
_cell.length_c   1.000
_cell.angle_alpha   90.00
_cell.angle_beta   90.00
_cell.angle_gamma   90.00
#
_symmetry.space_group_name_H-M   'P 1'
#
loop_
_entity.id
_entity.type
_entity.pdbx_description
1 polymer ?
#
loop_
_entity_poly.entity_id
_entity_poly.type
_entity_poly.pdbx_seq_one_letter_code
_entity_poly.pdbx_strand_id
1 'polypeptide(L)'
;IVQEFESLLSLDGLRALKHLLNSTGPNIPVKELYLLCQFFFFKHCCMYRTCVWDADSREMRAECFIQLGEMGKAISDLKAASKLKSDNTQAFYKLSTIYYNLGDHEMSLNEVRECLKLDPDNKQCFSHYKQVKKLNKQIQAAEELIQQEKCALIFKYESVIKTEPNVPQFILNAKERICHCLSKDQQPAKAVSVCSEVLKADPQNVNILKDRAEAYLQDDQYKEEHSENDRQIKEDYYKILGVTRTAQKKEILKAYRKLAQQWHPDNFQDAEVKKKAEKKFIDIAQAKEVLTNPEMRSKFDQGEDPMDPESQQGGGHHHHFHGGWDNFQGFNPFGSGPFNFKFSFN
;
A
#
# COMPACT_ATOMS: atom_id res chain seq x y z
N ILE A 1 31.34 -50.20 15.49
CA ILE A 1 30.21 -49.54 14.81
C ILE A 1 28.90 -49.68 15.59
N VAL A 2 28.09 -50.76 15.52
CA VAL A 2 26.78 -50.80 16.23
C VAL A 2 26.88 -50.61 17.76
N GLN A 3 27.88 -51.22 18.42
CA GLN A 3 28.12 -51.05 19.86
C GLN A 3 28.75 -49.69 20.24
N GLU A 4 29.50 -49.05 19.35
CA GLU A 4 29.97 -47.65 19.54
C GLU A 4 28.84 -46.65 19.32
N PHE A 5 27.85 -47.00 18.49
CA PHE A 5 26.62 -46.24 18.34
C PHE A 5 25.74 -46.34 19.59
N GLU A 6 25.63 -47.50 20.24
CA GLU A 6 24.88 -47.65 21.50
C GLU A 6 25.42 -46.81 22.66
N SER A 7 26.75 -46.60 22.75
CA SER A 7 27.35 -45.74 23.79
C SER A 7 27.09 -44.25 23.54
N LEU A 8 27.10 -43.81 22.28
CA LEU A 8 26.68 -42.45 21.85
C LEU A 8 25.17 -42.22 21.94
N LEU A 9 24.36 -43.29 22.05
CA LEU A 9 22.90 -43.24 22.17
C LEU A 9 22.41 -43.03 23.62
N SER A 10 23.30 -43.08 24.61
CA SER A 10 23.00 -42.83 26.04
C SER A 10 22.67 -41.36 26.34
N LEU A 11 21.98 -41.11 27.47
CA LEU A 11 21.61 -39.77 27.95
C LEU A 11 22.86 -38.87 28.14
N ASP A 12 24.00 -39.48 28.44
CA ASP A 12 25.30 -38.82 28.57
C ASP A 12 25.94 -38.53 27.19
N GLY A 13 25.74 -39.38 26.19
CA GLY A 13 26.11 -39.10 24.80
C GLY A 13 25.38 -37.89 24.21
N LEU A 14 24.10 -37.71 24.55
CA LEU A 14 23.29 -36.54 24.17
C LEU A 14 23.73 -35.26 24.89
N ARG A 15 24.10 -35.34 26.18
CA ARG A 15 24.70 -34.20 26.92
C ARG A 15 26.05 -33.80 26.32
N ALA A 16 26.87 -34.76 25.92
CA ALA A 16 28.16 -34.51 25.26
C ALA A 16 27.99 -33.81 23.91
N LEU A 17 26.98 -34.20 23.12
CA LEU A 17 26.65 -33.57 21.83
C LEU A 17 26.13 -32.13 22.00
N LYS A 18 25.31 -31.87 23.03
CA LYS A 18 24.88 -30.51 23.41
C LYS A 18 26.06 -29.64 23.86
N HIS A 19 27.04 -30.22 24.56
CA HIS A 19 28.26 -29.53 24.96
C HIS A 19 29.18 -29.18 23.77
N LEU A 20 29.23 -30.06 22.77
CA LEU A 20 29.95 -29.87 21.51
C LEU A 20 29.31 -28.80 20.60
N LEU A 21 27.98 -28.76 20.54
CA LEU A 21 27.23 -27.71 19.82
C LEU A 21 27.38 -26.33 20.48
N ASN A 22 27.51 -26.28 21.81
CA ASN A 22 27.76 -25.03 22.53
C ASN A 22 29.23 -24.58 22.50
N SER A 23 30.19 -25.49 22.24
CA SER A 23 31.62 -25.16 22.17
C SER A 23 32.11 -24.78 20.78
N THR A 24 31.35 -25.12 19.74
CA THR A 24 31.65 -24.79 18.35
C THR A 24 30.82 -23.57 17.93
N GLY A 25 31.50 -22.47 17.59
CA GLY A 25 30.87 -21.20 17.22
C GLY A 25 30.01 -21.25 15.95
N PRO A 26 29.44 -20.11 15.52
CA PRO A 26 28.27 -20.01 14.63
C PRO A 26 28.48 -20.39 13.14
N ASN A 27 29.46 -21.25 12.81
CA ASN A 27 29.87 -21.59 11.45
C ASN A 27 29.75 -23.09 11.13
N ILE A 28 28.68 -23.76 11.60
CA ILE A 28 28.36 -25.12 11.13
C ILE A 28 27.63 -25.00 9.78
N PRO A 29 28.11 -25.63 8.70
CA PRO A 29 27.44 -25.60 7.41
C PRO A 29 26.05 -26.22 7.53
N VAL A 30 25.03 -25.55 6.99
CA VAL A 30 23.59 -25.90 7.07
C VAL A 30 23.30 -27.39 6.75
N LYS A 31 24.13 -28.05 5.93
CA LYS A 31 24.05 -29.49 5.62
C LYS A 31 24.36 -30.42 6.80
N GLU A 32 25.31 -30.07 7.67
CA GLU A 32 25.65 -30.89 8.85
C GLU A 32 24.60 -30.73 9.96
N LEU A 33 24.04 -29.52 10.12
CA LEU A 33 22.85 -29.26 10.93
C LEU A 33 21.62 -30.01 10.40
N TYR A 34 21.47 -30.11 9.08
CA TYR A 34 20.39 -30.87 8.45
C TYR A 34 20.55 -32.38 8.63
N LEU A 35 21.77 -32.91 8.53
CA LEU A 35 22.10 -34.32 8.81
C LEU A 35 21.90 -34.65 10.30
N LEU A 36 22.28 -33.75 11.21
CA LEU A 36 22.00 -33.87 12.64
C LEU A 36 20.50 -33.79 12.92
N CYS A 37 19.76 -32.80 12.40
CA CYS A 37 18.30 -32.77 12.55
C CYS A 37 17.63 -33.97 11.86
N GLN A 38 18.16 -34.55 10.77
CA GLN A 38 17.67 -35.80 10.17
C GLN A 38 17.95 -37.03 11.04
N PHE A 39 19.14 -37.14 11.63
CA PHE A 39 19.49 -38.20 12.59
C PHE A 39 18.66 -38.09 13.87
N PHE A 40 18.45 -36.87 14.37
CA PHE A 40 17.53 -36.56 15.45
C PHE A 40 16.09 -36.81 15.04
N PHE A 41 15.66 -36.50 13.81
CA PHE A 41 14.32 -36.81 13.30
C PHE A 41 14.06 -38.31 13.26
N PHE A 42 15.02 -39.10 12.78
CA PHE A 42 14.91 -40.56 12.70
C PHE A 42 14.85 -41.18 14.11
N LYS A 43 15.66 -40.68 15.05
CA LYS A 43 15.65 -41.08 16.47
C LYS A 43 14.38 -40.60 17.21
N HIS A 44 13.95 -39.36 17.03
CA HIS A 44 12.75 -38.78 17.67
C HIS A 44 11.44 -39.23 17.04
N CYS A 45 11.39 -39.65 15.77
CA CYS A 45 10.18 -40.24 15.20
C CYS A 45 9.97 -41.66 15.77
N CYS A 46 11.05 -42.41 15.97
CA CYS A 46 11.02 -43.70 16.68
C CYS A 46 10.70 -43.51 18.17
N MET A 47 11.34 -42.52 18.82
CA MET A 47 11.12 -42.19 20.22
C MET A 47 9.77 -41.49 20.48
N TYR A 48 9.14 -40.83 19.51
CA TYR A 48 7.78 -40.28 19.63
C TYR A 48 6.73 -41.37 19.50
N ARG A 49 6.98 -42.40 18.67
CA ARG A 49 6.12 -43.60 18.60
C ARG A 49 6.11 -44.38 19.92
N THR A 50 7.17 -44.28 20.73
CA THR A 50 7.30 -45.02 22.00
C THR A 50 7.19 -44.16 23.26
N CYS A 51 7.65 -42.91 23.22
CA CYS A 51 7.74 -41.95 24.33
C CYS A 51 7.02 -40.65 23.94
N VAL A 52 5.70 -40.71 23.89
CA VAL A 52 4.84 -39.56 23.56
C VAL A 52 4.95 -38.44 24.60
N TRP A 53 5.34 -38.76 25.84
CA TRP A 53 5.26 -37.84 27.00
C TRP A 53 6.59 -37.16 27.38
N ASP A 54 7.64 -37.29 26.57
CA ASP A 54 8.90 -36.58 26.83
C ASP A 54 8.85 -35.14 26.28
N ALA A 55 8.87 -34.16 27.19
CA ALA A 55 8.78 -32.74 26.85
C ALA A 55 10.09 -32.18 26.28
N ASP A 56 11.25 -32.62 26.78
CA ASP A 56 12.56 -32.12 26.30
C ASP A 56 12.77 -32.47 24.84
N SER A 57 12.31 -33.66 24.46
CA SER A 57 12.36 -34.13 23.09
C SER A 57 11.44 -33.36 22.14
N ARG A 58 10.28 -32.93 22.63
CA ARG A 58 9.36 -32.09 21.86
C ARG A 58 9.93 -30.69 21.68
N GLU A 59 10.57 -30.14 22.71
CA GLU A 59 11.24 -28.83 22.60
C GLU A 59 12.40 -28.83 21.61
N MET A 60 13.27 -29.85 21.65
CA MET A 60 14.39 -29.97 20.71
C MET A 60 13.88 -30.09 19.26
N ARG A 61 12.78 -30.85 19.06
CA ARG A 61 12.16 -30.97 17.73
C ARG A 61 11.54 -29.65 17.28
N ALA A 62 10.89 -28.92 18.19
CA ALA A 62 10.39 -27.59 17.90
C ALA A 62 11.52 -26.63 17.51
N GLU A 63 12.69 -26.71 18.15
CA GLU A 63 13.87 -25.93 17.76
C GLU A 63 14.33 -26.27 16.34
N CYS A 64 14.42 -27.56 15.96
CA CYS A 64 14.67 -27.95 14.56
C CYS A 64 13.62 -27.32 13.62
N PHE A 65 12.32 -27.38 13.96
CA PHE A 65 11.27 -26.78 13.13
C PHE A 65 11.40 -25.26 12.98
N ILE A 66 11.79 -24.54 14.03
CA ILE A 66 12.06 -23.10 13.97
C ILE A 66 13.20 -22.81 12.99
N GLN A 67 14.29 -23.59 13.05
CA GLN A 67 15.43 -23.45 12.12
C GLN A 67 15.05 -23.79 10.68
N LEU A 68 14.09 -24.70 10.48
CA LEU A 68 13.55 -25.05 9.17
C LEU A 68 12.50 -24.04 8.66
N GLY A 69 12.09 -23.07 9.46
CA GLY A 69 11.03 -22.10 9.13
C GLY A 69 9.61 -22.67 9.23
N GLU A 70 9.43 -23.90 9.73
CA GLU A 70 8.12 -24.55 9.88
C GLU A 70 7.45 -24.18 11.21
N MET A 71 7.12 -22.91 11.38
CA MET A 71 6.61 -22.34 12.64
C MET A 71 5.35 -23.06 13.17
N GLY A 72 4.44 -23.47 12.29
CA GLY A 72 3.21 -24.17 12.69
C GLY A 72 3.47 -25.50 13.41
N LYS A 73 4.45 -26.29 12.93
CA LYS A 73 4.83 -27.55 13.57
C LYS A 73 5.55 -27.31 14.90
N ALA A 74 6.41 -26.29 14.95
CA ALA A 74 7.06 -25.86 16.19
C ALA A 74 6.05 -25.47 17.28
N ILE A 75 5.01 -24.71 16.94
CA ILE A 75 3.94 -24.33 17.88
C ILE A 75 3.23 -25.57 18.43
N SER A 76 2.90 -26.53 17.56
CA SER A 76 2.24 -27.76 17.99
C SER A 76 3.08 -28.51 19.03
N ASP A 77 4.39 -28.65 18.78
CA ASP A 77 5.29 -29.34 19.70
C ASP A 77 5.50 -28.59 21.02
N LEU A 78 5.68 -27.27 20.97
CA LEU A 78 5.86 -26.46 22.17
C LEU A 78 4.60 -26.41 23.03
N LYS A 79 3.41 -26.30 22.44
CA LYS A 79 2.14 -26.41 23.18
C LYS A 79 1.99 -27.76 23.84
N ALA A 80 2.45 -28.81 23.18
CA ALA A 80 2.37 -30.15 23.70
C ALA A 80 3.44 -30.37 24.79
N ALA A 81 4.58 -29.69 24.73
CA ALA A 81 5.62 -29.69 25.77
C ALA A 81 5.22 -28.89 27.01
N SER A 82 4.61 -27.71 26.85
CA SER A 82 4.15 -26.86 27.96
C SER A 82 3.04 -27.50 28.79
N LYS A 83 2.25 -28.40 28.20
CA LYS A 83 1.25 -29.20 28.92
C LYS A 83 1.85 -30.36 29.73
N LEU A 84 3.02 -30.86 29.33
CA LEU A 84 3.69 -31.98 29.99
C LEU A 84 4.52 -31.52 31.20
N LYS A 85 5.13 -30.34 31.11
CA LYS A 85 5.93 -29.73 32.18
C LYS A 85 5.24 -28.46 32.68
N SER A 86 4.77 -28.47 33.92
CA SER A 86 4.05 -27.35 34.54
C SER A 86 4.93 -26.14 34.86
N ASP A 87 6.24 -26.32 34.99
CA ASP A 87 7.25 -25.32 35.34
C ASP A 87 8.01 -24.78 34.13
N ASN A 88 7.50 -25.02 32.92
CA ASN A 88 8.20 -24.75 31.68
C ASN A 88 8.03 -23.31 31.18
N THR A 89 8.68 -22.37 31.87
CA THR A 89 8.71 -20.94 31.49
C THR A 89 9.28 -20.73 30.08
N GLN A 90 10.31 -21.52 29.70
CA GLN A 90 11.00 -21.38 28.42
C GLN A 90 10.11 -21.75 27.23
N ALA A 91 9.25 -22.77 27.34
CA ALA A 91 8.32 -23.13 26.28
C ALA A 91 7.30 -22.01 26.00
N PHE A 92 6.75 -21.38 27.05
CA PHE A 92 5.84 -20.23 26.90
C PHE A 92 6.54 -19.02 26.27
N TYR A 93 7.78 -18.74 26.66
CA TYR A 93 8.57 -17.67 26.03
C TYR A 93 8.82 -17.93 24.55
N LYS A 94 9.21 -19.16 24.18
CA LYS A 94 9.41 -19.56 22.77
C LYS A 94 8.10 -19.47 21.97
N LEU A 95 6.98 -19.95 22.52
CA LEU A 95 5.65 -19.84 21.90
C LEU A 95 5.28 -18.38 21.64
N SER A 96 5.41 -17.53 22.66
CA SER A 96 5.16 -16.09 22.54
C SER A 96 5.98 -15.45 21.43
N THR A 97 7.27 -15.80 21.34
CA THR A 97 8.19 -15.29 20.34
C THR A 97 7.79 -15.73 18.93
N ILE A 98 7.37 -16.99 18.75
CA ILE A 98 6.92 -17.47 17.44
C ILE A 98 5.65 -16.74 17.00
N TYR A 99 4.64 -16.62 17.88
CA TYR A 99 3.43 -15.86 17.57
C TYR A 99 3.73 -14.41 17.24
N TYR A 100 4.66 -13.80 17.97
CA TYR A 100 5.11 -12.44 17.69
C TYR A 100 5.67 -12.30 16.27
N ASN A 101 6.54 -13.23 15.85
CA ASN A 101 7.13 -13.22 14.51
C ASN A 101 6.10 -13.51 13.40
N LEU A 102 5.06 -14.27 13.71
CA LEU A 102 3.91 -14.51 12.83
C LEU A 102 2.92 -13.34 12.79
N GLY A 103 3.14 -12.27 13.57
CA GLY A 103 2.25 -11.11 13.64
C GLY A 103 1.04 -11.30 14.56
N ASP A 104 0.91 -12.45 15.22
CA ASP A 104 -0.18 -12.77 16.15
C ASP A 104 0.08 -12.16 17.54
N HIS A 105 -0.05 -10.83 17.64
CA HIS A 105 0.21 -10.07 18.87
C HIS A 105 -0.70 -10.47 20.05
N GLU A 106 -1.93 -10.94 19.80
CA GLU A 106 -2.85 -11.36 20.87
C GLU A 106 -2.42 -12.67 21.52
N MET A 107 -2.14 -13.69 20.69
CA MET A 107 -1.65 -14.99 21.15
C MET A 107 -0.30 -14.83 21.83
N SER A 108 0.61 -14.05 21.24
CA SER A 108 1.89 -13.70 21.85
C SER A 108 1.71 -13.12 23.27
N LEU A 109 0.82 -12.13 23.43
CA LEU A 109 0.57 -11.51 24.73
C LEU A 109 0.00 -12.49 25.77
N ASN A 110 -0.81 -13.45 25.35
CA ASN A 110 -1.37 -14.46 26.24
C ASN A 110 -0.31 -15.46 26.69
N GLU A 111 0.52 -15.96 25.79
CA GLU A 111 1.58 -16.93 26.14
C GLU A 111 2.64 -16.29 27.06
N VAL A 112 3.03 -15.03 26.82
CA VAL A 112 4.00 -14.35 27.71
C VAL A 112 3.39 -14.04 29.09
N ARG A 113 2.07 -13.85 29.20
CA ARG A 113 1.40 -13.73 30.50
C ARG A 113 1.47 -15.05 31.28
N GLU A 114 1.28 -16.19 30.60
CA GLU A 114 1.47 -17.50 31.24
C GLU A 114 2.94 -17.72 31.64
N CYS A 115 3.91 -17.26 30.85
CA CYS A 115 5.33 -17.27 31.28
C CYS A 115 5.54 -16.53 32.61
N LEU A 116 5.04 -15.28 32.71
CA LEU A 116 5.19 -14.45 33.91
C LEU A 116 4.38 -14.95 35.11
N LYS A 117 3.34 -15.75 34.86
CA LYS A 117 2.55 -16.39 35.92
C LYS A 117 3.32 -17.55 36.57
N LEU A 118 4.15 -18.25 35.79
CA LEU A 118 5.05 -19.30 36.30
C LEU A 118 6.27 -18.70 37.00
N ASP A 119 6.87 -17.66 36.42
CA ASP A 119 8.02 -16.95 36.97
C ASP A 119 7.89 -15.43 36.79
N PRO A 120 7.42 -14.72 37.84
CA PRO A 120 7.25 -13.26 37.81
C PRO A 120 8.55 -12.47 37.64
N ASP A 121 9.69 -13.05 38.04
CA ASP A 121 11.00 -12.38 38.05
C ASP A 121 11.80 -12.63 36.76
N ASN A 122 11.23 -13.37 35.81
CA ASN A 122 11.86 -13.67 34.55
C ASN A 122 12.07 -12.40 33.70
N LYS A 123 13.33 -11.94 33.62
CA LYS A 123 13.72 -10.73 32.88
C LYS A 123 13.40 -10.80 31.39
N GLN A 124 13.52 -11.97 30.76
CA GLN A 124 13.29 -12.14 29.33
C GLN A 124 11.80 -12.03 29.01
N CYS A 125 10.94 -12.76 29.74
CA CYS A 125 9.50 -12.68 29.57
C CYS A 125 8.95 -11.29 29.91
N PHE A 126 9.49 -10.63 30.94
CA PHE A 126 9.02 -9.29 31.30
C PHE A 126 9.38 -8.23 30.26
N SER A 127 10.57 -8.31 29.66
CA SER A 127 10.98 -7.40 28.58
C SER A 127 10.09 -7.58 27.36
N HIS A 128 9.88 -8.84 26.94
CA HIS A 128 9.01 -9.17 25.82
C HIS A 128 7.55 -8.77 26.08
N TYR A 129 7.02 -9.02 27.28
CA TYR A 129 5.67 -8.60 27.67
C TYR A 129 5.47 -7.09 27.52
N LYS A 130 6.43 -6.25 27.92
CA LYS A 130 6.31 -4.79 27.77
C LYS A 130 6.21 -4.39 26.30
N GLN A 131 7.04 -4.98 25.45
CA GLN A 131 7.03 -4.73 24.01
C GLN A 131 5.70 -5.15 23.38
N VAL A 132 5.29 -6.40 23.59
CA VAL A 132 4.05 -6.94 23.02
C VAL A 132 2.83 -6.19 23.55
N LYS A 133 2.77 -5.86 24.85
CA LYS A 133 1.65 -5.11 25.44
C LYS A 133 1.50 -3.71 24.81
N LYS A 134 2.61 -3.02 24.59
CA LYS A 134 2.59 -1.69 23.96
C LYS A 134 2.07 -1.79 22.52
N LEU A 135 2.59 -2.75 21.75
CA LEU A 135 2.21 -2.97 20.36
C LEU A 135 0.73 -3.39 20.25
N ASN A 136 0.31 -4.36 21.05
CA ASN A 136 -1.07 -4.87 21.10
C ASN A 136 -2.07 -3.75 21.40
N LYS A 137 -1.76 -2.87 22.38
CA LYS A 137 -2.61 -1.70 22.67
C LYS A 137 -2.73 -0.72 21.49
N GLN A 138 -1.66 -0.51 20.74
CA GLN A 138 -1.70 0.35 19.56
C GLN A 138 -2.53 -0.27 18.43
N ILE A 139 -2.41 -1.58 18.21
CA ILE A 139 -3.16 -2.30 17.17
C ILE A 139 -4.65 -2.38 17.53
N GLN A 140 -5.00 -2.73 18.77
CA GLN A 140 -6.41 -2.75 19.20
C GLN A 140 -7.07 -1.38 19.07
N ALA A 141 -6.37 -0.31 19.45
CA ALA A 141 -6.87 1.06 19.26
C ALA A 141 -6.99 1.46 17.78
N ALA A 142 -6.26 0.81 16.87
CA ALA A 142 -6.43 0.98 15.43
C ALA A 142 -7.66 0.19 14.94
N GLU A 143 -7.81 -1.07 15.35
CA GLU A 143 -8.93 -1.94 14.95
C GLU A 143 -10.30 -1.39 15.38
N GLU A 144 -10.39 -0.75 16.54
CA GLU A 144 -11.60 -0.03 16.97
C GLU A 144 -12.01 1.10 15.99
N LEU A 145 -11.05 1.72 15.31
CA LEU A 145 -11.31 2.76 14.30
C LEU A 145 -11.74 2.17 12.96
N ILE A 146 -11.36 0.93 12.66
CA ILE A 146 -11.83 0.21 11.46
C ILE A 146 -13.34 0.02 11.53
N GLN A 147 -13.87 -0.36 12.70
CA GLN A 147 -15.32 -0.50 12.91
C GLN A 147 -16.09 0.82 12.72
N GLN A 148 -15.39 1.95 12.86
CA GLN A 148 -15.97 3.29 12.71
C GLN A 148 -15.70 3.89 11.33
N GLU A 149 -15.04 3.15 10.42
CA GLU A 149 -14.66 3.55 9.05
C GLU A 149 -13.90 4.90 8.98
N LYS A 150 -13.07 5.19 10.00
CA LYS A 150 -12.37 6.48 10.10
C LYS A 150 -10.95 6.43 9.52
N CYS A 151 -10.61 7.42 8.70
CA CYS A 151 -9.28 7.63 8.11
C CYS A 151 -8.16 7.91 9.13
N ALA A 152 -8.54 8.22 10.38
CA ALA A 152 -7.61 8.33 11.51
C ALA A 152 -6.82 7.02 11.77
N LEU A 153 -7.28 5.90 11.20
CA LEU A 153 -6.62 4.60 11.21
C LEU A 153 -5.18 4.65 10.67
N ILE A 154 -4.96 5.40 9.59
CA ILE A 154 -3.67 5.42 8.86
C ILE A 154 -2.54 5.86 9.80
N PHE A 155 -2.74 6.97 10.51
CA PHE A 155 -1.77 7.49 11.48
C PHE A 155 -1.47 6.50 12.62
N LYS A 156 -2.46 5.69 13.03
CA LYS A 156 -2.26 4.66 14.06
C LYS A 156 -1.39 3.53 13.55
N TYR A 157 -1.67 2.98 12.37
CA TYR A 157 -0.84 1.92 11.80
C TYR A 157 0.56 2.39 11.40
N GLU A 158 0.72 3.64 10.97
CA GLU A 158 2.06 4.23 10.80
C GLU A 158 2.83 4.27 12.12
N SER A 159 2.16 4.55 13.25
CA SER A 159 2.79 4.51 14.58
C SER A 159 3.15 3.08 15.02
N VAL A 160 2.37 2.07 14.59
CA VAL A 160 2.66 0.64 14.81
C VAL A 160 3.93 0.26 14.05
N ILE A 161 4.04 0.62 12.77
CA ILE A 161 5.23 0.36 11.93
C ILE A 161 6.48 1.02 12.53
N LYS A 162 6.36 2.22 13.09
CA LYS A 162 7.47 2.90 13.78
C LYS A 162 7.88 2.21 15.08
N THR A 163 6.91 1.61 15.77
CA THR A 163 7.16 0.91 17.04
C THR A 163 7.83 -0.43 16.81
N GLU A 164 7.44 -1.16 15.77
CA GLU A 164 8.04 -2.44 15.41
C GLU A 164 8.45 -2.49 13.92
N PRO A 165 9.67 -2.03 13.58
CA PRO A 165 10.19 -2.07 12.22
C PRO A 165 10.91 -3.39 11.87
N ASN A 166 11.23 -4.24 12.86
CA ASN A 166 12.12 -5.38 12.64
C ASN A 166 11.37 -6.60 12.08
N VAL A 167 10.10 -6.76 12.43
CA VAL A 167 9.29 -7.93 12.05
C VAL A 167 8.46 -7.57 10.81
N PRO A 168 8.74 -8.16 9.63
CA PRO A 168 8.06 -7.81 8.38
C PRO A 168 6.55 -8.04 8.42
N GLN A 169 6.09 -9.04 9.16
CA GLN A 169 4.68 -9.40 9.21
C GLN A 169 3.80 -8.29 9.79
N PHE A 170 4.27 -7.56 10.81
CA PHE A 170 3.53 -6.40 11.34
C PHE A 170 3.43 -5.27 10.30
N ILE A 171 4.47 -5.07 9.50
CA ILE A 171 4.47 -4.05 8.45
C ILE A 171 3.48 -4.44 7.35
N LEU A 172 3.47 -5.71 6.93
CA LEU A 172 2.54 -6.22 5.92
C LEU A 172 1.09 -6.11 6.40
N ASN A 173 0.78 -6.59 7.60
CA ASN A 173 -0.56 -6.51 8.19
C ASN A 173 -1.02 -5.04 8.33
N ALA A 174 -0.13 -4.13 8.77
CA ALA A 174 -0.44 -2.71 8.87
C ALA A 174 -0.74 -2.08 7.50
N LYS A 175 0.09 -2.36 6.49
CA LYS A 175 -0.12 -1.87 5.11
C LYS A 175 -1.40 -2.45 4.50
N GLU A 176 -1.75 -3.68 4.83
CA GLU A 176 -3.01 -4.30 4.39
C GLU A 176 -4.21 -3.47 4.86
N ARG A 177 -4.24 -3.15 6.16
CA ARG A 177 -5.31 -2.32 6.74
C ARG A 177 -5.31 -0.88 6.22
N ILE A 178 -4.14 -0.31 5.96
CA ILE A 178 -4.02 1.03 5.35
C ILE A 178 -4.58 1.02 3.92
N CYS A 179 -4.24 0.02 3.09
CA CYS A 179 -4.78 -0.15 1.73
C CYS A 179 -6.31 -0.24 1.77
N HIS A 180 -6.86 -1.06 2.66
CA HIS A 180 -8.31 -1.18 2.83
C HIS A 180 -8.98 0.17 3.17
N CYS A 181 -8.41 0.90 4.13
CA CYS A 181 -8.93 2.20 4.52
C CYS A 181 -8.85 3.24 3.39
N LEU A 182 -7.75 3.28 2.64
CA LEU A 182 -7.57 4.21 1.51
C LEU A 182 -8.52 3.91 0.35
N SER A 183 -8.83 2.63 0.11
CA SER A 183 -9.84 2.22 -0.88
C SER A 183 -11.23 2.74 -0.50
N LYS A 184 -11.59 2.67 0.80
CA LYS A 184 -12.88 3.19 1.28
C LYS A 184 -12.95 4.72 1.32
N ASP A 185 -11.83 5.39 1.56
CA ASP A 185 -11.74 6.85 1.62
C ASP A 185 -11.65 7.54 0.25
N GLN A 186 -11.90 6.81 -0.86
CA GLN A 186 -11.88 7.35 -2.23
C GLN A 186 -10.55 8.03 -2.59
N GLN A 187 -9.42 7.51 -2.11
CA GLN A 187 -8.07 7.97 -2.49
C GLN A 187 -7.38 6.92 -3.38
N PRO A 188 -7.83 6.73 -4.65
CA PRO A 188 -7.45 5.59 -5.47
C PRO A 188 -5.95 5.55 -5.79
N ALA A 189 -5.33 6.70 -6.10
CA ALA A 189 -3.92 6.77 -6.45
C ALA A 189 -2.98 6.27 -5.32
N LYS A 190 -3.30 6.62 -4.06
CA LYS A 190 -2.54 6.15 -2.90
C LYS A 190 -2.88 4.71 -2.53
N ALA A 191 -4.15 4.31 -2.67
CA ALA A 191 -4.55 2.93 -2.43
C ALA A 191 -3.77 1.99 -3.35
N VAL A 192 -3.77 2.24 -4.66
CA VAL A 192 -3.09 1.38 -5.65
C VAL A 192 -1.61 1.19 -5.35
N SER A 193 -0.90 2.25 -4.93
CA SER A 193 0.53 2.15 -4.61
C SER A 193 0.78 1.26 -3.38
N VAL A 194 0.05 1.49 -2.27
CA VAL A 194 0.18 0.72 -1.04
C VAL A 194 -0.23 -0.74 -1.25
N CYS A 195 -1.37 -0.98 -1.90
CA CYS A 195 -1.85 -2.34 -2.19
C CYS A 195 -0.84 -3.10 -3.08
N SER A 196 -0.22 -2.42 -4.05
CA SER A 196 0.81 -3.04 -4.91
C SER A 196 2.09 -3.39 -4.15
N GLU A 197 2.46 -2.64 -3.12
CA GLU A 197 3.57 -3.01 -2.24
C GLU A 197 3.27 -4.27 -1.44
N VAL A 198 2.04 -4.43 -0.93
CA VAL A 198 1.63 -5.63 -0.19
C VAL A 198 1.63 -6.86 -1.10
N LEU A 199 1.12 -6.73 -2.33
CA LEU A 199 1.06 -7.82 -3.30
C LEU A 199 2.44 -8.30 -3.79
N LYS A 200 3.51 -7.51 -3.62
CA LYS A 200 4.88 -7.99 -3.88
C LYS A 200 5.30 -9.07 -2.87
N ALA A 201 4.81 -8.98 -1.63
CA ALA A 201 5.10 -9.94 -0.59
C ALA A 201 4.10 -11.09 -0.58
N ASP A 202 2.81 -10.80 -0.78
CA ASP A 202 1.75 -11.81 -0.88
C ASP A 202 0.90 -11.60 -2.15
N PRO A 203 1.29 -12.21 -3.27
CA PRO A 203 0.57 -12.07 -4.54
C PRO A 203 -0.83 -12.67 -4.55
N GLN A 204 -1.14 -13.56 -3.60
CA GLN A 204 -2.41 -14.30 -3.56
C GLN A 204 -3.40 -13.75 -2.53
N ASN A 205 -3.08 -12.62 -1.89
CA ASN A 205 -3.99 -12.00 -0.93
C ASN A 205 -5.27 -11.50 -1.61
N VAL A 206 -6.35 -12.25 -1.43
CA VAL A 206 -7.65 -11.99 -2.05
C VAL A 206 -8.24 -10.65 -1.59
N ASN A 207 -8.02 -10.26 -0.33
CA ASN A 207 -8.56 -9.01 0.20
C ASN A 207 -7.92 -7.81 -0.50
N ILE A 208 -6.59 -7.84 -0.65
CA ILE A 208 -5.86 -6.75 -1.31
C ILE A 208 -6.13 -6.69 -2.81
N LEU A 209 -6.31 -7.84 -3.47
CA LEU A 209 -6.74 -7.86 -4.87
C LEU A 209 -8.11 -7.19 -5.05
N LYS A 210 -9.05 -7.40 -4.12
CA LYS A 210 -10.36 -6.74 -4.12
C LYS A 210 -10.24 -5.25 -3.87
N ASP A 211 -9.55 -4.83 -2.81
CA ASP A 211 -9.40 -3.41 -2.46
C ASP A 211 -8.67 -2.64 -3.58
N ARG A 212 -7.67 -3.26 -4.22
CA ARG A 212 -6.99 -2.65 -5.37
C ARG A 212 -7.89 -2.55 -6.61
N ALA A 213 -8.74 -3.56 -6.85
CA ALA A 213 -9.71 -3.51 -7.94
C ALA A 213 -10.74 -2.39 -7.70
N GLU A 214 -11.26 -2.25 -6.48
CA GLU A 214 -12.14 -1.14 -6.08
C GLU A 214 -11.47 0.22 -6.34
N ALA A 215 -10.20 0.37 -5.97
CA ALA A 215 -9.45 1.60 -6.23
C ALA A 215 -9.30 1.92 -7.73
N TYR A 216 -9.11 0.92 -8.60
CA TYR A 216 -9.08 1.16 -10.05
C TYR A 216 -10.44 1.59 -10.60
N LEU A 217 -11.54 0.98 -10.13
CA LEU A 217 -12.89 1.38 -10.54
C LEU A 217 -13.19 2.83 -10.14
N GLN A 218 -12.74 3.25 -8.96
CA GLN A 218 -12.87 4.65 -8.51
C GLN A 218 -12.04 5.61 -9.37
N ASP A 219 -10.82 5.23 -9.77
CA ASP A 219 -9.96 6.05 -10.62
C ASP A 219 -10.57 6.28 -12.02
N ASP A 220 -11.18 5.23 -12.59
CA ASP A 220 -11.81 5.34 -13.90
C ASP A 220 -13.11 6.16 -13.84
N GLN A 221 -13.94 5.97 -12.81
CA GLN A 221 -15.12 6.82 -12.55
C GLN A 221 -14.73 8.29 -12.39
N TYR A 222 -13.65 8.58 -11.67
CA TYR A 222 -13.14 9.94 -11.52
C TYR A 222 -12.75 10.55 -12.87
N LYS A 223 -12.08 9.79 -13.75
CA LYS A 223 -11.71 10.27 -15.10
C LYS A 223 -12.93 10.53 -15.98
N GLU A 224 -13.93 9.66 -15.93
CA GLU A 224 -15.17 9.82 -16.69
C GLU A 224 -15.94 11.07 -16.24
N GLU A 225 -16.14 11.25 -14.93
CA GLU A 225 -16.80 12.44 -14.37
C GLU A 225 -16.04 13.73 -14.70
N HIS A 226 -14.71 13.71 -14.70
CA HIS A 226 -13.90 14.87 -15.08
C HIS A 226 -13.99 15.16 -16.59
N SER A 227 -14.03 14.12 -17.42
CA SER A 227 -14.22 14.26 -18.87
C SER A 227 -15.61 14.81 -19.19
N GLU A 228 -16.67 14.33 -18.53
CA GLU A 228 -18.03 14.85 -18.69
C GLU A 228 -18.16 16.29 -18.18
N ASN A 229 -17.58 16.63 -17.03
CA ASN A 229 -17.55 18.01 -16.56
C ASN A 229 -16.75 18.92 -17.50
N ASP A 230 -15.60 18.47 -18.00
CA ASP A 230 -14.82 19.24 -18.98
C ASP A 230 -15.58 19.40 -20.32
N ARG A 231 -16.33 18.38 -20.75
CA ARG A 231 -17.26 18.48 -21.89
C ARG A 231 -18.38 19.48 -21.60
N GLN A 232 -19.07 19.37 -20.48
CA GLN A 232 -20.16 20.26 -20.10
C GLN A 232 -19.71 21.73 -19.90
N ILE A 233 -18.48 21.95 -19.42
CA ILE A 233 -17.88 23.28 -19.33
C ILE A 233 -17.59 23.84 -20.73
N LYS A 234 -17.07 23.02 -21.65
CA LYS A 234 -16.86 23.40 -23.06
C LYS A 234 -18.18 23.64 -23.80
N GLU A 235 -19.22 22.87 -23.48
CA GLU A 235 -20.57 22.99 -24.02
C GLU A 235 -21.29 24.31 -23.66
N ASP A 236 -20.72 25.15 -22.79
CA ASP A 236 -21.27 26.48 -22.49
C ASP A 236 -20.22 27.60 -22.57
N TYR A 237 -19.69 27.83 -23.78
CA TYR A 237 -18.81 28.97 -24.10
C TYR A 237 -19.37 30.34 -23.64
N TYR A 238 -20.69 30.49 -23.56
CA TYR A 238 -21.33 31.70 -23.04
C TYR A 238 -21.10 31.87 -21.53
N LYS A 239 -21.20 30.79 -20.75
CA LYS A 239 -20.84 30.79 -19.31
C LYS A 239 -19.36 31.04 -19.08
N ILE A 240 -18.46 30.47 -19.90
CA ILE A 240 -17.01 30.70 -19.78
C ILE A 240 -16.68 32.19 -19.89
N LEU A 241 -17.27 32.89 -20.87
CA LEU A 241 -17.08 34.33 -21.03
C LEU A 241 -17.99 35.19 -20.13
N GLY A 242 -18.96 34.59 -19.44
CA GLY A 242 -19.91 35.30 -18.59
C GLY A 242 -20.83 36.24 -19.38
N VAL A 243 -21.21 35.86 -20.60
CA VAL A 243 -22.07 36.64 -21.50
C VAL A 243 -23.37 35.89 -21.79
N THR A 244 -24.42 36.62 -22.17
CA THR A 244 -25.70 35.98 -22.54
C THR A 244 -25.64 35.36 -23.94
N ARG A 245 -26.53 34.40 -24.24
CA ARG A 245 -26.65 33.82 -25.59
C ARG A 245 -26.98 34.85 -26.69
N THR A 246 -27.56 35.98 -26.30
CA THR A 246 -27.89 37.12 -27.19
C THR A 246 -26.75 38.11 -27.37
N ALA A 247 -25.60 37.90 -26.72
CA ALA A 247 -24.50 38.87 -26.69
C ALA A 247 -23.95 39.16 -28.09
N GLN A 248 -23.66 40.44 -28.33
CA GLN A 248 -23.06 40.87 -29.60
C GLN A 248 -21.55 40.60 -29.63
N LYS A 249 -20.97 40.49 -30.83
CA LYS A 249 -19.53 40.26 -31.03
C LYS A 249 -18.64 41.22 -30.25
N LYS A 250 -19.04 42.49 -30.12
CA LYS A 250 -18.31 43.51 -29.35
C LYS A 250 -18.29 43.21 -27.84
N GLU A 251 -19.37 42.68 -27.29
CA GLU A 251 -19.50 42.30 -25.88
C GLU A 251 -18.67 41.06 -25.56
N ILE A 252 -18.71 40.06 -26.45
CA ILE A 252 -17.89 38.84 -26.39
C ILE A 252 -16.39 39.20 -26.36
N LEU A 253 -15.94 40.08 -27.26
CA LEU A 253 -14.54 40.53 -27.30
C LEU A 253 -14.15 41.34 -26.05
N LYS A 254 -15.07 42.12 -25.48
CA LYS A 254 -14.84 42.88 -24.24
C LYS A 254 -14.67 41.94 -23.05
N ALA A 255 -15.54 40.94 -22.93
CA ALA A 255 -15.47 39.92 -21.89
C ALA A 255 -14.17 39.09 -22.00
N TYR A 256 -13.83 38.65 -23.21
CA TYR A 256 -12.57 37.96 -23.50
C TYR A 256 -11.35 38.75 -23.03
N ARG A 257 -11.22 40.03 -23.41
CA ARG A 257 -10.07 40.86 -23.01
C ARG A 257 -9.93 40.97 -21.50
N LYS A 258 -11.06 41.15 -20.80
CA LYS A 258 -11.07 41.24 -19.33
C LYS A 258 -10.61 39.94 -18.69
N LEU A 259 -11.13 38.81 -19.16
CA LEU A 259 -10.80 37.49 -18.61
C LEU A 259 -9.39 37.04 -18.99
N ALA A 260 -8.93 37.29 -20.22
CA ALA A 260 -7.59 36.99 -20.68
C ALA A 260 -6.52 37.77 -19.88
N GLN A 261 -6.78 39.04 -19.56
CA GLN A 261 -5.89 39.83 -18.71
C GLN A 261 -5.88 39.31 -17.26
N GLN A 262 -7.01 38.82 -16.74
CA GLN A 262 -7.10 38.28 -15.38
C GLN A 262 -6.39 36.93 -15.24
N TRP A 263 -6.64 36.03 -16.18
CA TRP A 263 -6.17 34.64 -16.17
C TRP A 263 -4.85 34.42 -16.91
N HIS A 264 -4.12 35.49 -17.26
CA HIS A 264 -2.81 35.35 -17.90
C HIS A 264 -1.82 34.62 -16.96
N PRO A 265 -1.10 33.57 -17.44
CA PRO A 265 -0.19 32.78 -16.60
C PRO A 265 0.91 33.60 -15.90
N ASP A 266 1.30 34.75 -16.47
CA ASP A 266 2.31 35.65 -15.88
C ASP A 266 1.82 36.37 -14.61
N ASN A 267 0.50 36.41 -14.37
CA ASN A 267 -0.04 37.03 -13.16
C ASN A 267 0.10 36.13 -11.91
N PHE A 268 0.47 34.84 -12.08
CA PHE A 268 0.48 33.85 -11.02
C PHE A 268 1.88 33.28 -10.80
N GLN A 269 2.36 33.30 -9.55
CA GLN A 269 3.70 32.82 -9.18
C GLN A 269 3.71 31.34 -8.77
N ASP A 270 2.63 30.85 -8.16
CA ASP A 270 2.51 29.45 -7.71
C ASP A 270 2.28 28.49 -8.87
N ALA A 271 3.04 27.39 -8.92
CA ALA A 271 3.00 26.42 -10.01
C ALA A 271 1.62 25.74 -10.18
N GLU A 272 0.94 25.42 -9.08
CA GLU A 272 -0.38 24.78 -9.13
C GLU A 272 -1.47 25.75 -9.61
N VAL A 273 -1.38 27.03 -9.21
CA VAL A 273 -2.31 28.08 -9.63
C VAL A 273 -2.07 28.47 -11.09
N LYS A 274 -0.80 28.51 -11.51
CA LYS A 274 -0.41 28.78 -12.90
C LYS A 274 -1.00 27.74 -13.85
N LYS A 275 -0.96 26.45 -13.49
CA LYS A 275 -1.57 25.37 -14.28
C LYS A 275 -3.10 25.52 -14.39
N LYS A 276 -3.77 25.95 -13.31
CA LYS A 276 -5.22 26.24 -13.33
C LYS A 276 -5.55 27.48 -14.19
N ALA A 277 -4.72 28.52 -14.11
CA ALA A 277 -4.87 29.73 -14.92
C ALA A 277 -4.68 29.45 -16.42
N GLU A 278 -3.69 28.63 -16.75
CA GLU A 278 -3.44 28.18 -18.12
C GLU A 278 -4.62 27.41 -18.71
N LYS A 279 -5.20 26.45 -17.97
CA LYS A 279 -6.40 25.72 -18.40
C LYS A 279 -7.55 26.69 -18.70
N LYS A 280 -7.83 27.62 -17.78
CA LYS A 280 -8.87 28.64 -17.98
C LYS A 280 -8.59 29.56 -19.16
N PHE A 281 -7.34 29.94 -19.38
CA PHE A 281 -6.96 30.81 -20.50
C PHE A 281 -7.24 30.14 -21.85
N ILE A 282 -6.96 28.84 -21.95
CA ILE A 282 -7.29 28.02 -23.13
C ILE A 282 -8.81 28.01 -23.36
N ASP A 283 -9.60 27.73 -22.32
CA ASP A 283 -11.07 27.71 -22.40
C ASP A 283 -11.64 29.08 -22.85
N ILE A 284 -11.10 30.18 -22.30
CA ILE A 284 -11.47 31.56 -22.66
C ILE A 284 -11.15 31.86 -24.13
N ALA A 285 -10.01 31.39 -24.64
CA ALA A 285 -9.61 31.57 -26.03
C ALA A 285 -10.51 30.78 -27.00
N GLN A 286 -10.80 29.52 -26.68
CA GLN A 286 -11.72 28.67 -27.44
C GLN A 286 -13.12 29.28 -27.50
N ALA A 287 -13.65 29.73 -26.36
CA ALA A 287 -14.95 30.38 -26.28
C ALA A 287 -15.04 31.63 -27.17
N LYS A 288 -13.98 32.45 -27.20
CA LYS A 288 -13.92 33.61 -28.09
C LYS A 288 -13.92 33.18 -29.56
N GLU A 289 -13.21 32.14 -29.94
CA GLU A 289 -13.12 31.69 -31.33
C GLU A 289 -14.48 31.22 -31.85
N VAL A 290 -15.15 30.34 -31.11
CA VAL A 290 -16.47 29.81 -31.47
C VAL A 290 -17.52 30.91 -31.50
N LEU A 291 -17.58 31.77 -30.49
CA LEU A 291 -18.65 32.78 -30.38
C LEU A 291 -18.45 34.01 -31.29
N THR A 292 -17.25 34.23 -31.84
CA THR A 292 -16.99 35.38 -32.74
C THR A 292 -17.12 35.07 -34.22
N ASN A 293 -17.09 33.78 -34.60
CA ASN A 293 -17.39 33.31 -35.95
C ASN A 293 -18.89 32.96 -36.07
N PRO A 294 -19.68 33.64 -36.92
CA PRO A 294 -21.11 33.37 -37.07
C PRO A 294 -21.45 31.92 -37.40
N GLU A 295 -20.64 31.25 -38.22
CA GLU A 295 -20.88 29.85 -38.62
C GLU A 295 -20.65 28.89 -37.45
N MET A 296 -19.54 29.07 -36.72
CA MET A 296 -19.21 28.26 -35.55
C MET A 296 -20.20 28.50 -34.41
N ARG A 297 -20.60 29.76 -34.20
CA ARG A 297 -21.62 30.11 -33.21
C ARG A 297 -22.97 29.48 -33.56
N SER A 298 -23.35 29.48 -34.84
CA SER A 298 -24.60 28.86 -35.29
C SER A 298 -24.59 27.35 -35.06
N LYS A 299 -23.50 26.66 -35.39
CA LYS A 299 -23.35 25.21 -35.12
C LYS A 299 -23.45 24.91 -33.62
N PHE A 300 -22.74 25.68 -32.81
CA PHE A 300 -22.80 25.57 -31.36
C PHE A 300 -24.21 25.83 -30.79
N ASP A 301 -24.91 26.85 -31.29
CA ASP A 301 -26.30 27.15 -30.90
C ASP A 301 -27.29 26.05 -31.35
N GLN A 302 -26.93 25.24 -32.35
CA GLN A 302 -27.67 24.06 -32.81
C GLN A 302 -27.35 22.79 -32.00
N GLY A 303 -26.42 22.86 -31.05
CA GLY A 303 -26.01 21.74 -30.19
C GLY A 303 -24.87 20.90 -30.76
N GLU A 304 -24.23 21.35 -31.85
CA GLU A 304 -23.02 20.73 -32.39
C GLU A 304 -21.79 21.49 -31.92
N ASP A 305 -20.87 20.83 -31.19
CA ASP A 305 -19.59 21.46 -30.84
C ASP A 305 -18.69 21.54 -32.09
N PRO A 306 -18.41 22.75 -32.61
CA PRO A 306 -17.60 22.92 -33.81
C PRO A 306 -16.11 22.57 -33.60
N MET A 307 -15.70 22.37 -32.34
CA MET A 307 -14.33 22.05 -31.92
C MET A 307 -14.20 20.62 -31.40
N ASP A 308 -15.26 19.80 -31.45
CA ASP A 308 -15.20 18.40 -31.05
C ASP A 308 -14.44 17.58 -32.11
N PRO A 309 -13.33 16.91 -31.76
CA PRO A 309 -12.60 16.04 -32.68
C PRO A 309 -13.44 14.91 -33.30
N GLU A 310 -14.53 14.50 -32.66
CA GLU A 310 -15.40 13.42 -33.15
C GLU A 310 -16.41 13.91 -34.21
N SER A 311 -16.71 15.22 -34.27
CA SER A 311 -17.62 15.82 -35.26
C SER A 311 -16.94 16.19 -36.60
N GLN A 312 -15.60 16.12 -36.67
CA GLN A 312 -14.80 16.59 -37.79
C GLN A 312 -14.52 15.53 -38.87
N GLN A 313 -15.38 14.51 -39.01
CA GLN A 313 -15.19 13.41 -39.98
C GLN A 313 -15.87 13.64 -41.35
N GLY A 314 -16.43 14.82 -41.63
CA GLY A 314 -17.13 15.11 -42.88
C GLY A 314 -16.97 16.54 -43.40
N GLY A 315 -16.09 16.74 -44.38
CA GLY A 315 -16.05 17.96 -45.20
C GLY A 315 -14.75 18.74 -45.07
N GLY A 316 -13.85 18.55 -46.06
CA GLY A 316 -12.54 19.18 -46.07
C GLY A 316 -12.60 20.71 -46.12
N HIS A 317 -11.95 21.34 -45.15
CA HIS A 317 -11.11 22.54 -45.27
C HIS A 317 -10.10 22.46 -44.10
N HIS A 318 -8.82 22.55 -44.40
CA HIS A 318 -7.71 22.36 -43.46
C HIS A 318 -7.78 23.26 -42.22
N HIS A 319 -7.94 22.68 -41.02
CA HIS A 319 -7.27 23.14 -39.79
C HIS A 319 -7.05 21.95 -38.84
N HIS A 320 -5.84 21.39 -38.85
CA HIS A 320 -5.43 20.32 -37.93
C HIS A 320 -5.21 20.92 -36.53
N PHE A 321 -6.06 20.60 -35.55
CA PHE A 321 -5.72 20.78 -34.15
C PHE A 321 -6.04 19.52 -33.34
N HIS A 322 -5.18 18.52 -33.48
CA HIS A 322 -5.18 17.31 -32.67
C HIS A 322 -3.85 17.18 -31.93
N GLY A 323 -3.93 17.15 -30.60
CA GLY A 323 -2.95 16.52 -29.72
C GLY A 323 -1.79 17.38 -29.24
N GLY A 324 -1.79 17.65 -27.94
CA GLY A 324 -0.58 18.03 -27.19
C GLY A 324 -0.04 19.43 -27.46
N TRP A 325 0.46 20.06 -26.40
CA TRP A 325 1.09 21.38 -26.37
C TRP A 325 2.18 21.60 -27.46
N ASP A 326 2.72 20.53 -28.05
CA ASP A 326 3.85 20.56 -29.00
C ASP A 326 3.48 20.66 -30.49
N ASN A 327 2.21 20.49 -30.90
CA ASN A 327 1.85 20.45 -32.34
C ASN A 327 1.13 21.70 -32.87
N PHE A 328 1.15 22.80 -32.11
CA PHE A 328 0.63 24.10 -32.55
C PHE A 328 1.63 24.81 -33.50
N GLN A 329 2.01 24.17 -34.61
CA GLN A 329 2.94 24.75 -35.61
C GLN A 329 2.38 26.01 -36.32
N GLY A 330 1.14 26.43 -36.03
CA GLY A 330 0.54 27.65 -36.55
C GLY A 330 0.29 28.76 -35.52
N PHE A 331 0.41 28.52 -34.23
CA PHE A 331 0.04 29.53 -33.24
C PHE A 331 0.92 29.27 -32.03
N ASN A 332 1.88 30.12 -31.81
CA ASN A 332 2.60 30.14 -30.55
C ASN A 332 2.18 31.45 -29.90
N PRO A 333 1.38 31.43 -28.83
CA PRO A 333 0.99 32.67 -28.16
C PRO A 333 2.20 33.39 -27.52
N PHE A 334 3.34 32.70 -27.42
CA PHE A 334 4.57 33.16 -26.76
C PHE A 334 5.85 32.99 -27.60
N GLY A 335 5.77 32.73 -28.92
CA GLY A 335 6.96 32.48 -29.75
C GLY A 335 6.75 32.60 -31.28
N SER A 336 7.84 32.99 -31.95
CA SER A 336 8.03 33.22 -33.39
C SER A 336 7.44 32.15 -34.34
N GLY A 337 6.15 32.28 -34.67
CA GLY A 337 5.45 31.52 -35.71
C GLY A 337 4.61 32.44 -36.61
N PRO A 338 4.00 31.94 -37.70
CA PRO A 338 3.43 32.75 -38.79
C PRO A 338 2.22 33.61 -38.39
N PHE A 339 1.68 33.43 -37.18
CA PHE A 339 0.67 34.31 -36.58
C PHE A 339 1.26 35.06 -35.40
N ASN A 340 1.71 36.30 -35.66
CA ASN A 340 2.21 37.21 -34.65
C ASN A 340 1.04 37.96 -33.98
N PHE A 341 0.70 37.63 -32.73
CA PHE A 341 -0.25 38.42 -31.93
C PHE A 341 0.44 39.68 -31.40
N LYS A 342 0.43 40.76 -32.19
CA LYS A 342 0.76 42.11 -31.70
C LYS A 342 -0.44 42.71 -30.96
N PHE A 343 -0.33 42.80 -29.64
CA PHE A 343 -1.25 43.60 -28.85
C PHE A 343 -0.83 45.08 -28.91
N SER A 344 -1.48 45.86 -29.76
CA SER A 344 -1.46 47.32 -29.67
C SER A 344 -2.51 47.75 -28.65
N PHE A 345 -2.04 48.15 -27.46
CA PHE A 345 -2.82 48.97 -26.55
C PHE A 345 -2.62 50.42 -26.97
N ASN A 346 -3.66 51.03 -27.54
CA ASN A 346 -3.72 52.49 -27.72
C ASN A 346 -4.19 53.13 -26.42
#